data_AF-T1JYN1-F1
#
_entry.id   AF-T1JYN1-F1
#
_cell.length_a   1.000
_cell.length_b   1.000
_cell.length_c   1.000
_cell.angle_alpha   90.00
_cell.angle_beta   90.00
_cell.angle_gamma   90.00
#
_symmetry.space_group_name_H-M   'P 1'
#
loop_
_entity.id
_entity.type
_entity.pdbx_description
1 polymer ?
#
loop_
_entity_poly.entity_id
_entity_poly.type
_entity_poly.pdbx_seq_one_letter_code
_entity_poly.pdbx_strand_id
1 'polypeptide(L)'
;MTIRLEINQRENQKMPMRKILEITCERKAFLDLLLEKHLQPAANDGKPIIDLEGVQEEINTFLFAGYETTGTAIMWIIYLLETRSVNGSSSNVSTKEDCLYAEIQDKIYAEINSILEVLRLFPPVPMIARELDQEVILDGYPLIYLHPDSLNPGRFDSDHISSIPAHAFIPFSAS
;
A
#
# COMPACT_ATOMS: atom_id res chain seq x y z
N MET A 1 -16.54 38.97 30.78
CA MET A 1 -15.09 39.24 30.92
C MET A 1 -14.25 37.97 31.10
N THR A 2 -14.84 36.77 31.01
CA THR A 2 -14.18 35.49 31.31
C THR A 2 -13.62 34.79 30.05
N ILE A 3 -14.31 34.90 28.92
CA ILE A 3 -13.91 34.25 27.65
C ILE A 3 -12.56 34.77 27.13
N ARG A 4 -12.24 36.05 27.39
CA ARG A 4 -10.98 36.67 26.94
C ARG A 4 -9.75 36.19 27.74
N LEU A 5 -9.95 35.63 28.93
CA LEU A 5 -8.87 35.07 29.76
C LEU A 5 -8.55 33.62 29.36
N GLU A 6 -9.55 32.82 28.97
CA GLU A 6 -9.33 31.42 28.53
C GLU A 6 -8.62 31.33 27.17
N ILE A 7 -8.91 32.25 26.24
CA ILE A 7 -8.19 32.32 24.95
C ILE A 7 -6.71 32.64 25.19
N ASN A 8 -6.40 33.55 26.11
CA ASN A 8 -5.04 33.96 26.43
C ASN A 8 -4.25 32.85 27.17
N GLN A 9 -4.94 32.00 27.95
CA GLN A 9 -4.31 30.84 28.59
C GLN A 9 -4.01 29.70 27.59
N ARG A 10 -4.78 29.53 26.51
CA ARG A 10 -4.47 28.55 25.44
C ARG A 10 -3.35 29.01 24.52
N GLU A 11 -3.17 30.31 24.30
CA GLU A 11 -2.03 30.82 23.52
C GLU A 11 -0.69 30.60 24.24
N ASN A 12 -0.68 30.64 25.57
CA ASN A 12 0.50 30.37 26.40
C ASN A 12 0.83 28.87 26.59
N GLN A 13 0.02 27.96 26.03
CA GLN A 13 0.31 26.52 25.99
C GLN A 13 0.77 26.03 24.61
N LYS A 14 1.10 26.92 23.67
CA LYS A 14 1.77 26.51 22.44
C LYS A 14 3.22 26.15 22.76
N MET A 15 3.52 24.87 22.69
CA MET A 15 4.89 24.35 22.76
C MET A 15 5.79 25.18 21.82
N PRO A 16 6.96 25.67 22.27
CA PRO A 16 7.80 26.52 21.44
C PRO A 16 8.14 25.78 20.14
N MET A 17 7.97 26.46 19.00
CA MET A 17 8.19 25.91 17.65
C MET A 17 9.54 25.18 17.51
N ARG A 18 10.54 25.59 18.31
CA ARG A 18 11.86 24.95 18.43
C ARG A 18 11.81 23.49 18.95
N LYS A 19 10.92 23.16 19.89
CA LYS A 19 10.72 21.79 20.38
C LYS A 19 9.95 20.90 19.41
N ILE A 20 9.08 21.49 18.59
CA ILE A 20 8.38 20.76 17.51
C ILE A 20 9.39 20.36 16.42
N LEU A 21 10.32 21.26 16.10
CA LEU A 21 11.44 21.01 15.18
C LEU A 21 12.47 19.99 15.72
N GLU A 22 12.68 19.89 17.03
CA GLU A 22 13.57 18.87 17.62
C GLU A 22 12.94 17.46 17.67
N ILE A 23 11.62 17.33 17.55
CA ILE A 23 10.90 16.04 17.54
C ILE A 23 10.65 15.53 16.10
N THR A 24 10.93 16.33 15.07
CA THR A 24 11.04 15.79 13.72
C THR A 24 12.35 15.04 13.61
N CYS A 25 12.30 13.73 13.83
CA CYS A 25 13.26 12.81 13.22
C CYS A 25 13.42 13.25 11.76
N GLU A 26 14.60 13.74 11.39
CA GLU A 26 14.84 14.39 10.10
C GLU A 26 14.52 13.38 8.99
N ARG A 27 13.30 13.41 8.46
CA ARG A 27 12.84 12.47 7.43
C ARG A 27 13.51 12.87 6.13
N LYS A 28 14.66 12.25 5.85
CA LYS A 28 15.38 12.38 4.58
C LYS A 28 14.55 11.76 3.45
N ALA A 29 14.51 12.43 2.29
CA ALA A 29 13.90 11.84 1.11
C ALA A 29 14.76 10.66 0.61
N PHE A 30 14.17 9.78 -0.20
CA PHE A 30 14.87 8.61 -0.74
C PHE A 30 16.15 9.00 -1.50
N LEU A 31 16.09 10.04 -2.34
CA LEU A 31 17.26 10.60 -3.03
C LEU A 31 18.34 11.08 -2.04
N ASP A 32 17.95 11.76 -0.96
CA ASP A 32 18.90 12.26 0.04
C ASP A 32 19.63 11.10 0.74
N LEU A 33 18.93 9.99 0.99
CA LEU A 33 19.53 8.77 1.54
C LEU A 33 20.55 8.16 0.57
N LEU A 34 20.22 8.08 -0.73
CA LEU A 34 21.13 7.55 -1.75
C LEU A 34 22.36 8.44 -1.94
N LEU A 35 22.18 9.76 -1.96
CA LEU A 35 23.29 10.72 -2.04
C LEU A 35 24.19 10.66 -0.80
N GLU A 36 23.61 10.51 0.39
CA GLU A 36 24.40 10.29 1.60
C GLU A 36 25.26 9.01 1.50
N LYS A 37 24.71 7.93 0.94
CA LYS A 37 25.46 6.69 0.70
C LYS A 37 26.53 6.82 -0.37
N HIS A 38 26.31 7.67 -1.37
CA HIS A 38 27.32 8.01 -2.36
C HIS A 38 28.50 8.80 -1.75
N LEU A 39 28.20 9.72 -0.82
CA LEU A 39 29.21 10.55 -0.16
C LEU A 39 29.97 9.82 0.96
N GLN A 40 29.43 8.71 1.48
CA GLN A 40 30.08 7.89 2.50
C GLN A 40 31.08 6.91 1.87
N PRO A 41 32.38 6.98 2.25
CA PRO A 41 33.35 5.98 1.82
C PRO A 41 33.07 4.64 2.51
N ALA A 42 33.11 3.56 1.74
CA ALA A 42 33.01 2.19 2.21
C ALA A 42 34.23 1.84 3.08
N ALA A 43 33.99 1.07 4.14
CA ALA A 43 35.02 0.71 5.12
C ALA A 43 36.18 -0.12 4.55
N ASN A 44 35.99 -0.73 3.37
CA ASN A 44 36.91 -1.73 2.83
C ASN A 44 37.91 -1.12 1.82
N ASP A 45 37.49 -0.17 1.00
CA ASP A 45 38.30 0.34 -0.13
C ASP A 45 38.23 1.87 -0.30
N GLY A 46 37.50 2.59 0.56
CA GLY A 46 37.35 4.04 0.51
C GLY A 46 36.49 4.54 -0.66
N LYS A 47 35.88 3.66 -1.47
CA LYS A 47 34.98 4.04 -2.56
C LYS A 47 33.57 4.34 -2.04
N PRO A 48 32.75 5.10 -2.78
CA PRO A 48 31.33 5.24 -2.48
C PRO A 48 30.64 3.88 -2.28
N ILE A 49 29.71 3.79 -1.33
CA ILE A 49 28.87 2.59 -1.15
C ILE A 49 28.04 2.31 -2.41
N ILE A 50 27.61 3.40 -3.07
CA ILE A 50 26.92 3.40 -4.35
C ILE A 50 27.50 4.52 -5.20
N ASP A 51 27.81 4.26 -6.46
CA ASP A 51 28.26 5.29 -7.38
C ASP A 51 27.08 6.09 -7.95
N LEU A 52 27.36 7.14 -8.70
CA LEU A 52 26.32 8.01 -9.23
C LEU A 52 25.42 7.30 -10.26
N GLU A 53 25.95 6.28 -10.94
CA GLU A 53 25.20 5.43 -11.87
C GLU A 53 24.20 4.56 -11.10
N GLY A 54 24.64 3.86 -10.05
CA GLY A 54 23.77 3.08 -9.19
C GLY A 54 22.69 3.92 -8.51
N VAL A 55 22.99 5.16 -8.10
CA VAL A 55 21.96 6.09 -7.59
C VAL A 55 20.88 6.35 -8.64
N GLN A 56 21.25 6.57 -9.90
CA GLN A 56 20.28 6.77 -10.98
C GLN A 56 19.47 5.50 -11.26
N GLU A 57 20.11 4.34 -11.27
CA GLU A 57 19.46 3.04 -11.49
C GLU A 57 18.41 2.74 -10.41
N GLU A 58 18.73 2.96 -9.13
CA GLU A 58 17.80 2.75 -8.01
C GLU A 58 16.60 3.71 -8.08
N ILE A 59 16.84 4.98 -8.42
CA ILE A 59 15.77 5.97 -8.59
C ILE A 59 14.86 5.58 -9.76
N ASN A 60 15.44 5.22 -10.89
CA ASN A 60 14.69 4.81 -12.07
C ASN A 60 13.84 3.57 -11.77
N THR A 61 14.42 2.59 -11.08
CA THR A 61 13.71 1.37 -10.67
C THR A 61 12.56 1.69 -9.71
N PHE A 62 12.80 2.49 -8.68
CA PHE A 62 11.78 2.89 -7.71
C PHE A 62 10.61 3.65 -8.38
N LEU A 63 10.93 4.61 -9.24
CA LEU A 63 9.94 5.39 -9.97
C LEU A 63 9.15 4.52 -10.94
N PHE A 64 9.82 3.68 -11.73
CA PHE A 64 9.16 2.81 -12.68
C PHE A 64 8.23 1.81 -11.98
N ALA A 65 8.75 1.08 -10.99
CA ALA A 65 7.98 0.11 -10.24
C ALA A 65 6.80 0.78 -9.52
N GLY A 66 7.01 1.94 -8.89
CA GLY A 66 5.98 2.66 -8.16
C GLY A 66 4.92 3.31 -9.07
N TYR A 67 5.32 3.87 -10.21
CA TYR A 67 4.43 4.62 -11.09
C TYR A 67 3.52 3.72 -11.91
N GLU A 68 4.11 2.81 -12.69
CA GLU A 68 3.36 1.97 -13.64
C GLU A 68 2.42 1.00 -12.91
N THR A 69 2.92 0.33 -11.86
CA THR A 69 2.11 -0.68 -11.16
C THR A 69 0.99 -0.05 -10.35
N THR A 70 1.27 1.03 -9.60
CA THR A 70 0.26 1.73 -8.79
C THR A 70 -0.76 2.43 -9.68
N GLY A 71 -0.32 3.09 -10.76
CA GLY A 71 -1.21 3.75 -11.71
C GLY A 71 -2.18 2.76 -12.37
N THR A 72 -1.67 1.62 -12.81
CA THR A 72 -2.48 0.55 -13.39
C THR A 72 -3.47 -0.04 -12.37
N ALA A 73 -3.03 -0.29 -11.13
CA ALA A 73 -3.91 -0.78 -10.07
C ALA A 73 -5.05 0.19 -9.79
N ILE A 74 -4.75 1.48 -9.61
CA ILE A 74 -5.75 2.53 -9.36
C ILE A 74 -6.73 2.64 -10.52
N MET A 75 -6.25 2.59 -11.76
CA MET A 75 -7.10 2.63 -12.95
C MET A 75 -8.14 1.51 -12.93
N TRP A 76 -7.72 0.25 -12.69
CA TRP A 76 -8.64 -0.88 -12.61
C TRP A 76 -9.60 -0.80 -11.42
N ILE A 77 -9.13 -0.32 -10.28
CA ILE A 77 -9.98 -0.13 -9.09
C ILE A 77 -11.11 0.85 -9.41
N ILE A 78 -10.78 2.02 -9.96
CA ILE A 78 -11.79 3.03 -10.31
C ILE A 78 -12.76 2.50 -11.36
N TYR A 79 -12.25 1.85 -12.41
CA TYR A 79 -13.07 1.28 -13.49
C TYR A 79 -14.10 0.27 -12.96
N LEU A 80 -13.69 -0.64 -12.07
CA LEU A 80 -14.57 -1.67 -11.52
C LEU A 80 -15.55 -1.12 -10.49
N LEU A 81 -15.14 -0.14 -9.68
CA LEU A 81 -16.03 0.55 -8.74
C LEU A 81 -17.16 1.29 -9.48
N GLU A 82 -16.83 2.00 -10.56
CA GLU A 82 -17.82 2.70 -11.38
C GLU A 82 -18.78 1.69 -12.02
N THR A 83 -18.25 0.63 -12.64
CA THR A 83 -19.06 -0.43 -13.27
C THR A 83 -19.99 -1.13 -12.27
N ARG A 84 -19.58 -1.30 -11.02
CA ARG A 84 -20.41 -1.89 -9.96
C ARG A 84 -21.55 -0.95 -9.54
N SER A 85 -21.28 0.35 -9.44
CA SER A 85 -22.29 1.36 -9.06
C SER A 85 -23.46 1.41 -10.04
N VAL A 86 -23.19 1.22 -11.34
CA VAL A 86 -24.18 1.19 -12.42
C VAL A 86 -25.08 -0.05 -12.33
N ASN A 87 -24.60 -1.16 -11.74
CA ASN A 87 -25.29 -2.44 -11.69
C ASN A 87 -26.09 -2.70 -10.39
N GLY A 88 -26.27 -1.70 -9.52
CA GLY A 88 -27.42 -1.66 -8.60
C GLY A 88 -27.17 -1.79 -7.09
N SER A 89 -25.94 -1.76 -6.59
CA SER A 89 -25.70 -1.75 -5.14
C SER A 89 -25.55 -0.33 -4.58
N SER A 90 -26.65 0.40 -4.49
CA SER A 90 -26.78 1.65 -3.73
C SER A 90 -26.75 1.34 -2.23
N SER A 91 -25.68 1.71 -1.52
CA SER A 91 -25.64 1.60 -0.06
C SER A 91 -26.39 2.76 0.58
N ASN A 92 -27.57 2.47 1.15
CA ASN A 92 -28.32 3.40 1.97
C ASN A 92 -27.52 3.70 3.25
N VAL A 93 -26.89 4.87 3.32
CA VAL A 93 -26.15 5.32 4.51
C VAL A 93 -27.14 5.81 5.56
N SER A 94 -27.11 5.23 6.77
CA SER A 94 -28.00 5.61 7.86
C SER A 94 -27.35 6.73 8.69
N THR A 95 -28.08 7.82 8.94
CA THR A 95 -27.52 9.06 9.52
C THR A 95 -27.59 9.08 11.05
N LYS A 96 -27.13 8.03 11.74
CA LYS A 96 -27.08 7.99 13.22
C LYS A 96 -25.63 7.92 13.73
N GLU A 97 -25.28 8.83 14.63
CA GLU A 97 -23.91 9.11 15.08
C GLU A 97 -23.20 7.93 15.76
N ASP A 98 -23.92 7.08 16.52
CA ASP A 98 -23.35 5.87 17.14
C ASP A 98 -23.20 4.69 16.16
N CYS A 99 -23.98 4.68 15.08
CA CYS A 99 -23.83 3.71 13.99
C CYS A 99 -22.67 4.08 13.04
N LEU A 100 -22.22 5.34 13.09
CA LEU A 100 -21.27 5.89 12.13
C LEU A 100 -19.90 5.21 12.19
N TYR A 101 -19.37 4.87 13.37
CA TYR A 101 -18.03 4.26 13.47
C TYR A 101 -18.00 2.83 12.92
N ALA A 102 -18.97 2.00 13.31
CA ALA A 102 -19.11 0.63 12.78
C ALA A 102 -19.41 0.65 11.27
N GLU A 103 -20.31 1.53 10.82
CA GLU A 103 -20.61 1.70 9.39
C GLU A 103 -19.41 2.20 8.58
N ILE A 104 -18.56 3.07 9.14
CA ILE A 104 -17.31 3.50 8.50
C ILE A 104 -16.33 2.32 8.39
N GLN A 105 -16.20 1.52 9.45
CA GLN A 105 -15.30 0.37 9.46
C GLN A 105 -15.74 -0.68 8.43
N ASP A 106 -17.03 -1.01 8.38
CA ASP A 106 -17.59 -1.94 7.40
C ASP A 106 -17.41 -1.44 5.96
N LYS A 107 -17.56 -0.14 5.72
CA LYS A 107 -17.27 0.47 4.41
C LYS A 107 -15.80 0.35 4.04
N ILE A 108 -14.88 0.63 4.97
CA ILE A 108 -13.44 0.49 4.73
C ILE A 108 -13.10 -0.96 4.36
N TYR A 109 -13.68 -1.95 5.06
CA TYR A 109 -13.48 -3.36 4.71
C TYR A 109 -14.03 -3.71 3.33
N ALA A 110 -15.22 -3.22 2.97
CA ALA A 110 -15.79 -3.45 1.65
C ALA A 110 -14.93 -2.84 0.52
N GLU A 111 -14.37 -1.65 0.73
CA GLU A 111 -13.44 -1.00 -0.19
C GLU A 111 -12.14 -1.81 -0.32
N ILE A 112 -11.55 -2.24 0.80
CA ILE A 112 -10.34 -3.09 0.81
C ILE A 112 -10.59 -4.40 0.06
N ASN A 113 -11.70 -5.09 0.33
CA ASN A 113 -12.04 -6.35 -0.35
C ASN A 113 -12.22 -6.16 -1.85
N SER A 114 -12.76 -5.01 -2.27
CA SER A 114 -12.86 -4.64 -3.68
C SER A 114 -11.48 -4.44 -4.30
N ILE A 115 -10.56 -3.77 -3.61
CA ILE A 115 -9.16 -3.59 -4.04
C ILE A 115 -8.44 -4.93 -4.17
N LEU A 116 -8.58 -5.82 -3.18
CA LEU A 116 -7.95 -7.15 -3.20
C LEU A 116 -8.45 -8.00 -4.37
N GLU A 117 -9.75 -7.95 -4.65
CA GLU A 117 -10.34 -8.65 -5.80
C GLU A 117 -9.90 -8.06 -7.14
N VAL A 118 -9.73 -6.73 -7.23
CA VAL A 118 -9.14 -6.09 -8.42
C VAL A 118 -7.71 -6.59 -8.64
N LEU A 119 -6.89 -6.65 -7.60
CA LEU A 119 -5.51 -7.14 -7.69
C LEU A 119 -5.45 -8.64 -8.06
N ARG A 120 -6.48 -9.42 -7.73
CA ARG A 120 -6.60 -10.82 -8.14
C ARG A 120 -6.92 -10.96 -9.64
N LEU A 121 -7.83 -10.13 -10.15
CA LEU A 121 -8.30 -10.18 -11.54
C LEU A 121 -7.35 -9.49 -12.51
N PHE A 122 -6.83 -8.33 -12.11
CA PHE A 122 -6.02 -7.44 -12.92
C PHE A 122 -4.72 -7.05 -12.19
N PRO A 123 -3.86 -8.03 -11.84
CA PRO A 123 -2.57 -7.73 -11.24
C PRO A 123 -1.72 -6.90 -12.21
N PRO A 124 -1.15 -5.75 -11.80
CA PRO A 124 -0.26 -4.98 -12.67
C PRO A 124 0.97 -5.75 -13.15
N VAL A 125 1.40 -6.75 -12.37
CA VAL A 125 2.49 -7.69 -12.71
C VAL A 125 1.90 -9.11 -12.75
N PRO A 126 1.42 -9.60 -13.91
CA PRO A 126 0.67 -10.86 -14.00
C PRO A 126 1.55 -12.11 -13.95
N MET A 127 2.87 -11.98 -14.07
CA MET A 127 3.81 -13.09 -14.08
C MET A 127 5.01 -12.77 -13.20
N ILE A 128 5.34 -13.70 -12.30
CA ILE A 128 6.54 -13.66 -11.46
C ILE A 128 7.41 -14.84 -11.88
N ALA A 129 8.63 -14.56 -12.33
CA ALA A 129 9.58 -15.58 -12.74
C ALA A 129 10.76 -15.68 -11.75
N ARG A 130 11.31 -16.88 -11.61
CA ARG A 130 12.54 -17.16 -10.87
C ARG A 130 13.44 -18.01 -11.76
N GLU A 131 14.73 -17.74 -11.70
CA GLU A 131 15.76 -18.63 -12.24
C GLU A 131 16.16 -19.61 -11.13
N LEU A 132 16.35 -20.89 -11.47
CA LEU A 132 16.71 -21.93 -10.52
C LEU A 132 18.23 -22.14 -10.54
N ASP A 133 18.88 -21.92 -9.40
CA ASP A 133 20.32 -22.18 -9.24
C ASP A 133 20.65 -23.68 -9.10
N GLN A 134 19.63 -24.52 -8.87
CA GLN A 134 19.76 -25.96 -8.66
C GLN A 134 18.48 -26.71 -9.08
N GLU A 135 18.60 -28.01 -9.32
CA GLU A 135 17.45 -28.87 -9.66
C GLU A 135 16.48 -28.97 -8.49
N VAL A 136 15.19 -28.76 -8.75
CA VAL A 136 14.10 -28.80 -7.75
C VAL A 136 12.98 -29.68 -8.27
N ILE A 137 12.47 -30.56 -7.41
CA ILE A 137 11.27 -31.37 -7.68
C ILE A 137 10.05 -30.57 -7.23
N LEU A 138 9.11 -30.31 -8.15
CA LEU A 138 7.86 -29.61 -7.88
C LEU A 138 6.70 -30.62 -7.79
N ASP A 139 5.93 -30.57 -6.70
CA ASP A 139 4.68 -31.33 -6.55
C ASP A 139 3.45 -30.48 -6.92
N GLY A 140 2.43 -31.10 -7.51
CA GLY A 140 1.26 -30.42 -8.07
C GLY A 140 0.30 -29.85 -7.01
N TYR A 141 -0.31 -28.69 -7.32
CA TYR A 141 -1.30 -28.02 -6.47
C TYR A 141 -2.69 -28.02 -7.12
N PRO A 142 -3.78 -28.10 -6.33
CA PRO A 142 -5.16 -28.02 -6.85
C PRO A 142 -5.54 -26.59 -7.29
N LEU A 143 -6.55 -26.48 -8.15
CA LEU A 143 -7.18 -25.21 -8.54
C LEU A 143 -7.89 -24.56 -7.34
N ILE A 144 -7.61 -23.28 -7.06
CA ILE A 144 -7.99 -22.61 -5.80
C ILE A 144 -9.24 -21.72 -5.95
N TYR A 145 -9.55 -21.22 -7.15
CA TYR A 145 -10.67 -20.29 -7.38
C TYR A 145 -11.77 -20.89 -8.28
N LEU A 146 -12.98 -20.99 -7.75
CA LEU A 146 -14.20 -21.25 -8.54
C LEU A 146 -14.65 -19.96 -9.24
N HIS A 147 -14.91 -20.02 -10.55
CA HIS A 147 -15.21 -18.87 -11.41
C HIS A 147 -14.13 -17.76 -11.33
N PRO A 148 -12.88 -18.03 -11.77
CA PRO A 148 -11.76 -17.12 -11.59
C PRO A 148 -11.96 -15.75 -12.26
N ASP A 149 -12.77 -15.67 -13.32
CA ASP A 149 -12.93 -14.46 -14.12
C ASP A 149 -14.00 -13.49 -13.59
N SER A 150 -14.75 -13.87 -12.56
CA SER A 150 -15.82 -13.03 -12.00
C SER A 150 -15.33 -12.11 -10.89
N LEU A 151 -15.72 -10.84 -10.92
CA LEU A 151 -15.55 -9.89 -9.82
C LEU A 151 -16.43 -10.27 -8.62
N ASN A 152 -15.83 -10.77 -7.55
CA ASN A 152 -16.51 -11.07 -6.30
C ASN A 152 -15.68 -10.61 -5.08
N PRO A 153 -15.91 -9.39 -4.56
CA PRO A 153 -15.22 -8.89 -3.37
C PRO A 153 -15.41 -9.79 -2.13
N GLY A 154 -16.52 -10.53 -2.03
CA GLY A 154 -16.80 -11.42 -0.90
C GLY A 154 -15.81 -12.58 -0.74
N ARG A 155 -14.94 -12.83 -1.72
CA ARG A 155 -13.83 -13.79 -1.60
C ARG A 155 -12.86 -13.42 -0.47
N PHE A 156 -12.75 -12.13 -0.14
CA PHE A 156 -11.83 -11.62 0.89
C PHE A 156 -12.55 -11.25 2.19
N ASP A 157 -13.81 -11.67 2.37
CA ASP A 157 -14.49 -11.53 3.66
C ASP A 157 -13.77 -12.33 4.75
N SER A 158 -13.91 -11.92 6.01
CA SER A 158 -13.21 -12.50 7.16
C SER A 158 -13.35 -14.02 7.27
N ASP A 159 -14.52 -14.54 6.88
CA ASP A 159 -14.84 -15.96 6.97
C ASP A 159 -14.15 -16.78 5.87
N HIS A 160 -13.86 -16.17 4.73
CA HIS A 160 -13.27 -16.82 3.56
C HIS A 160 -11.76 -16.64 3.48
N ILE A 161 -11.21 -15.51 3.91
CA ILE A 161 -9.78 -15.20 3.80
C ILE A 161 -8.90 -16.23 4.53
N SER A 162 -9.38 -16.78 5.65
CA SER A 162 -8.68 -17.81 6.42
C SER A 162 -8.60 -19.16 5.70
N SER A 163 -9.47 -19.39 4.72
CA SER A 163 -9.51 -20.62 3.91
C SER A 163 -8.67 -20.54 2.63
N ILE A 164 -8.23 -19.34 2.24
CA ILE A 164 -7.39 -19.13 1.06
C ILE A 164 -5.95 -19.55 1.40
N PRO A 165 -5.34 -20.52 0.69
CA PRO A 165 -3.95 -20.86 0.89
C PRO A 165 -3.04 -19.65 0.68
N ALA A 166 -2.01 -19.49 1.52
CA ALA A 166 -1.13 -18.33 1.48
C ALA A 166 -0.45 -18.08 0.12
N HIS A 167 -0.23 -19.13 -0.67
CA HIS A 167 0.37 -19.06 -2.01
C HIS A 167 -0.63 -18.74 -3.13
N ALA A 168 -1.93 -18.69 -2.85
CA ALA A 168 -2.98 -18.50 -3.86
C ALA A 168 -3.15 -17.04 -4.29
N PHE A 169 -2.81 -16.11 -3.40
CA PHE A 169 -2.96 -14.68 -3.62
C PHE A 169 -1.67 -13.96 -3.22
N ILE A 170 -0.82 -13.70 -4.22
CA ILE A 170 0.50 -13.08 -4.06
C ILE A 170 0.69 -11.87 -4.98
N PRO A 171 -0.17 -10.82 -4.86
CA PRO A 171 -0.11 -9.65 -5.74
C PRO A 171 1.20 -8.86 -5.63
N PHE A 172 1.97 -9.08 -4.55
CA PHE A 172 3.26 -8.45 -4.30
C PHE A 172 4.39 -9.48 -4.21
N SER A 173 4.21 -10.66 -4.80
CA SER A 173 5.11 -11.82 -4.67
C SER A 173 5.21 -12.33 -3.23
N ALA A 174 6.05 -13.35 -3.04
CA ALA A 174 6.39 -13.95 -1.76
C ALA A 174 7.85 -14.45 -1.80
N SER A 175 8.49 -14.54 -0.63
CA SER A 175 9.84 -15.09 -0.43
C SER A 175 9.87 -16.10 0.69
#